data_AF-A0AAV4TQM2-F1
#
_entry.id   AF-A0AAV4TQM2-F1
#
_cell.length_a   1.000
_cell.length_b   1.000
_cell.length_c   1.000
_cell.angle_alpha   90.00
_cell.angle_beta   90.00
_cell.angle_gamma   90.00
#
_symmetry.space_group_name_H-M   'P 1'
#
loop_
_entity.id
_entity.type
_entity.pdbx_description
1 polymer ?
#
loop_
_entity_poly.entity_id
_entity_poly.type
_entity_poly.pdbx_seq_one_letter_code
_entity_poly.pdbx_strand_id
1 'polypeptide(L)'
;MWGYGADKFVSDLEFMLGFKPGLYWRICWKYLSPLVYGLCTTSVIQYDKKDYPLWADRVGWILVMVSVLQVPIWIVIQLIKYRKNLRAVLRPHPDWGPSDAETRRLYYLHISENSSEEVNSNGGIVNLGMDPITDDAR
;
A
#
# COMPACT_ATOMS: atom_id res chain seq x y z
N MET A 1 -4.49 2.73 -0.21
CA MET A 1 -3.90 4.06 0.05
C MET A 1 -3.92 4.47 1.52
N TRP A 2 -5.04 4.36 2.24
CA TRP A 2 -5.12 4.83 3.63
C TRP A 2 -4.35 3.96 4.65
N GLY A 3 -4.16 2.66 4.37
CA GLY A 3 -3.40 1.76 5.26
C GLY A 3 -1.87 1.85 5.13
N TYR A 4 -1.33 1.94 3.90
CA TYR A 4 0.12 2.02 3.62
C TYR A 4 0.66 3.47 3.65
N GLY A 5 -0.22 4.46 3.47
CA GLY A 5 0.13 5.87 3.31
C GLY A 5 0.36 6.21 1.83
N ALA A 6 -0.38 7.20 1.33
CA ALA A 6 -0.23 7.66 -0.07
C ALA A 6 1.17 8.23 -0.34
N ASP A 7 1.85 8.72 0.71
CA ASP A 7 3.12 9.41 0.59
C ASP A 7 4.28 8.43 0.46
N LYS A 8 4.17 7.29 1.16
CA LYS A 8 5.08 6.15 0.98
C LYS A 8 4.99 5.60 -0.44
N PHE A 9 3.77 5.47 -0.97
CA PHE A 9 3.57 5.02 -2.34
C PHE A 9 4.15 5.98 -3.39
N VAL A 10 4.02 7.30 -3.18
CA VAL A 10 4.61 8.31 -4.08
C VAL A 10 6.14 8.28 -4.04
N SER A 11 6.72 8.09 -2.85
CA SER A 11 8.17 7.93 -2.70
C SER A 11 8.70 6.66 -3.37
N ASP A 12 7.96 5.55 -3.25
CA ASP A 12 8.30 4.29 -3.95
C ASP A 12 8.22 4.47 -5.48
N LEU A 13 7.24 5.22 -5.99
CA LEU A 13 7.11 5.55 -7.41
C LEU A 13 8.20 6.46 -7.94
N GLU A 14 8.62 7.45 -7.15
CA GLU A 14 9.72 8.33 -7.50
C GLU A 14 11.02 7.54 -7.68
N PHE A 15 11.29 6.57 -6.80
CA PHE A 15 12.44 5.69 -6.94
C PHE A 15 12.38 4.83 -8.21
N MET A 16 11.20 4.35 -8.59
CA MET A 16 11.03 3.50 -9.77
C MET A 16 11.05 4.29 -11.10
N LEU A 17 10.53 5.53 -11.10
CA LEU A 17 10.32 6.33 -12.31
C LEU A 17 11.33 7.47 -12.48
N GLY A 18 12.05 7.84 -11.42
CA GLY A 18 13.02 8.95 -11.41
C GLY A 18 12.40 10.35 -11.35
N PHE A 19 11.08 10.48 -11.14
CA PHE A 19 10.41 11.77 -10.97
C PHE A 19 9.30 11.71 -9.91
N LYS A 20 9.11 12.79 -9.13
CA LYS A 20 8.01 12.90 -8.15
C LYS A 20 6.68 13.10 -8.88
N PRO A 21 5.73 12.15 -8.82
CA PRO A 21 4.38 12.40 -9.32
C PRO A 21 3.72 13.49 -8.46
N GLY A 22 3.27 14.56 -9.12
CA GLY A 22 2.71 15.74 -8.45
C GLY A 22 1.41 15.48 -7.67
N LEU A 23 0.94 16.50 -6.95
CA LEU A 23 -0.26 16.45 -6.09
C LEU A 23 -1.52 15.92 -6.81
N TYR A 24 -1.62 16.13 -8.13
CA TYR A 24 -2.69 15.59 -8.96
C TYR A 24 -2.83 14.07 -8.85
N TRP A 25 -1.72 13.33 -8.88
CA TRP A 25 -1.74 11.86 -8.79
C TRP A 25 -2.12 11.37 -7.40
N ARG A 26 -1.69 12.09 -6.35
CA ARG A 26 -2.09 11.80 -4.95
C ARG A 26 -3.59 11.96 -4.75
N ILE A 27 -4.18 13.03 -5.30
CA ILE A 27 -5.62 13.30 -5.22
C ILE A 27 -6.40 12.26 -6.06
N CYS A 28 -5.90 11.93 -7.26
CA CYS A 28 -6.48 10.90 -8.11
C CYS A 28 -6.60 9.57 -7.34
N TRP A 29 -5.54 9.07 -6.74
CA TRP A 29 -5.61 7.78 -6.04
C TRP A 29 -6.40 7.81 -4.73
N LYS A 30 -6.50 8.98 -4.07
CA LYS A 30 -7.26 9.12 -2.82
C LYS A 30 -8.76 9.30 -3.05
N TYR A 31 -9.16 10.03 -4.10
CA TYR A 31 -10.55 10.44 -4.31
C TYR A 31 -11.16 9.89 -5.61
N LEU A 32 -10.39 9.76 -6.69
CA LEU A 32 -10.91 9.21 -7.95
C LEU A 32 -11.25 7.72 -7.81
N SER A 33 -10.43 6.96 -7.09
CA SER A 33 -10.69 5.53 -6.85
C SER A 33 -12.04 5.26 -6.17
N PRO A 34 -12.39 5.89 -5.02
CA PRO A 34 -13.72 5.71 -4.43
C PRO A 34 -14.85 6.33 -5.27
N LEU A 35 -14.58 7.44 -5.97
CA LEU A 35 -15.58 8.11 -6.82
C LEU A 35 -15.97 7.25 -8.02
N VAL A 36 -14.99 6.69 -8.74
CA VAL A 36 -15.22 5.80 -9.89
C VAL A 36 -15.94 4.54 -9.44
N TYR A 37 -15.54 3.94 -8.31
CA TYR A 37 -16.26 2.81 -7.74
C TYR A 37 -17.73 3.15 -7.46
N GLY A 38 -18.01 4.29 -6.81
CA GLY A 38 -19.38 4.74 -6.56
C GLY A 38 -20.21 4.96 -7.84
N LEU A 39 -19.62 5.60 -8.85
CA LEU A 39 -20.28 5.84 -10.15
C LEU A 39 -20.55 4.56 -10.94
N CYS A 40 -19.64 3.59 -10.89
CA CYS A 40 -19.83 2.28 -11.52
C CYS A 40 -20.97 1.51 -10.84
N THR A 41 -21.09 1.59 -9.51
CA THR A 41 -22.19 0.91 -8.82
C THR A 41 -23.56 1.47 -9.20
N THR A 42 -23.74 2.79 -9.34
CA THR A 42 -25.05 3.36 -9.69
C THR A 42 -25.45 3.11 -11.14
N SER A 43 -24.50 3.04 -12.07
CA SER A 43 -24.75 2.78 -13.49
C SER A 43 -25.05 1.31 -13.79
N VAL A 44 -24.43 0.36 -13.08
CA VAL A 44 -24.67 -1.09 -13.27
C VAL A 44 -26.03 -1.54 -12.76
N ILE A 45 -26.61 -0.86 -11.76
CA ILE A 45 -27.92 -1.24 -11.17
C ILE A 45 -29.10 -0.86 -12.09
N GLN A 46 -28.90 -0.01 -13.10
CA GLN A 46 -29.93 0.36 -14.08
C GLN A 46 -29.88 -0.51 -15.35
N TYR A 47 -29.72 -1.83 -15.20
CA TYR A 47 -30.16 -2.73 -16.26
C TYR A 47 -31.69 -2.72 -16.28
N ASP A 48 -32.25 -2.56 -17.49
CA ASP A 48 -33.66 -2.55 -17.89
C ASP A 48 -34.67 -2.99 -16.80
N LYS A 49 -35.80 -2.28 -16.66
CA LYS A 49 -36.83 -2.37 -15.58
C LYS A 49 -37.54 -3.74 -15.47
N LYS A 50 -36.78 -4.81 -15.42
CA LYS A 50 -37.21 -6.19 -15.42
C LYS A 50 -36.63 -6.80 -14.16
N ASP A 51 -37.51 -7.08 -13.20
CA ASP A 51 -37.10 -7.66 -11.93
C ASP A 51 -36.36 -8.97 -12.19
N TYR A 52 -35.12 -9.06 -11.72
CA TYR A 52 -34.37 -10.29 -11.75
C TYR A 52 -35.03 -11.32 -10.83
N PRO A 53 -35.02 -12.61 -11.20
CA PRO A 53 -35.59 -13.64 -10.34
C PRO A 53 -34.75 -13.79 -9.07
N LEU A 54 -35.41 -13.98 -7.92
CA LEU A 54 -34.81 -14.05 -6.58
C LEU A 54 -33.67 -15.08 -6.40
N TRP A 55 -33.52 -16.04 -7.32
CA TRP A 55 -32.41 -16.99 -7.30
C TRP A 55 -31.12 -16.38 -7.86
N ALA A 56 -31.22 -15.52 -8.87
CA ALA A 56 -30.08 -14.86 -9.51
C ALA A 56 -29.41 -13.90 -8.54
N ASP A 57 -30.20 -13.12 -7.79
CA ASP A 57 -29.69 -12.22 -6.75
C ASP A 57 -28.93 -12.99 -5.66
N ARG A 58 -29.48 -14.12 -5.20
CA ARG A 58 -28.81 -14.96 -4.19
C ARG A 58 -27.48 -15.50 -4.69
N VAL A 59 -27.40 -15.95 -5.93
CA VAL A 59 -26.14 -16.44 -6.52
C VAL A 59 -25.11 -15.30 -6.60
N GLY A 60 -25.53 -14.10 -7.01
CA GLY A 60 -24.66 -12.92 -7.04
C GLY A 60 -24.08 -12.59 -5.66
N TRP A 61 -24.93 -12.53 -4.63
CA TRP A 61 -24.48 -12.26 -3.27
C TRP A 61 -23.57 -13.35 -2.70
N ILE A 62 -23.82 -14.63 -3.01
CA ILE A 62 -22.94 -15.73 -2.60
C ILE A 62 -21.56 -15.57 -3.24
N LEU A 63 -21.49 -15.24 -4.54
CA LEU A 63 -20.23 -15.05 -5.24
C LEU A 63 -19.42 -13.88 -4.66
N VAL A 64 -20.10 -12.78 -4.33
CA VAL A 64 -19.49 -11.64 -3.62
C VAL A 64 -18.97 -12.08 -2.25
N MET A 65 -19.77 -12.79 -1.46
CA MET A 65 -19.38 -13.24 -0.13
C MET A 65 -18.20 -14.21 -0.16
N VAL A 66 -18.14 -15.14 -1.12
CA VAL A 66 -17.01 -16.07 -1.25
C VAL A 66 -15.71 -15.30 -1.51
N SER A 67 -15.73 -14.32 -2.41
CA SER A 67 -14.58 -13.48 -2.71
C SER A 67 -14.14 -12.64 -1.49
N VAL A 68 -15.09 -11.98 -0.83
CA VAL A 68 -14.82 -11.12 0.33
C VAL A 68 -14.35 -11.94 1.54
N LEU A 69 -14.89 -13.15 1.75
CA LEU A 69 -14.55 -14.02 2.89
C LEU A 69 -13.14 -14.63 2.76
N GLN A 70 -12.57 -14.70 1.56
CA GLN A 70 -11.19 -15.17 1.38
C GLN A 70 -10.18 -14.32 2.18
N VAL A 71 -10.37 -13.00 2.23
CA VAL A 71 -9.48 -12.06 2.94
C VAL A 71 -9.45 -12.33 4.47
N PRO A 72 -10.58 -12.36 5.20
CA PRO A 72 -10.56 -12.66 6.63
C PRO A 72 -10.09 -14.08 6.93
N ILE A 73 -10.32 -15.07 6.05
CA ILE A 73 -9.78 -16.42 6.23
C ILE A 73 -8.25 -16.39 6.31
N TRP A 74 -7.59 -15.70 5.37
CA TRP A 74 -6.13 -15.53 5.41
C TRP A 74 -5.64 -14.75 6.63
N ILE A 75 -6.36 -13.70 7.02
CA ILE A 75 -6.05 -12.94 8.24
C ILE A 75 -6.10 -13.84 9.47
N VAL A 76 -7.14 -14.66 9.62
CA VAL A 76 -7.30 -15.59 10.76
C VAL A 76 -6.20 -16.64 10.78
N ILE A 77 -5.86 -17.24 9.62
CA ILE A 77 -4.75 -18.20 9.50
C ILE A 77 -3.44 -17.55 9.97
N GLN A 78 -3.17 -16.33 9.52
CA GLN A 78 -1.97 -15.59 9.89
C GLN A 78 -1.99 -15.21 11.39
N LEU A 79 -3.14 -14.82 11.94
CA LEU A 79 -3.30 -14.49 13.35
C LEU A 79 -3.04 -15.69 14.26
N ILE A 80 -3.51 -16.87 13.87
CA ILE A 80 -3.28 -18.13 14.59
C ILE A 80 -1.80 -18.52 14.50
N LYS A 81 -1.17 -18.38 13.33
CA LYS A 81 0.25 -18.71 13.12
C LYS A 81 1.19 -17.81 13.92
N TYR A 82 0.86 -16.51 14.07
CA TYR A 82 1.70 -15.52 14.74
C TYR A 82 1.12 -15.06 16.10
N ARG A 83 0.36 -15.93 16.78
CA ARG A 83 -0.47 -15.64 17.97
C ARG A 83 0.21 -14.82 19.10
N LYS A 84 1.54 -14.88 19.22
CA LYS A 84 2.32 -14.14 20.23
C LYS A 84 2.80 -12.75 19.78
N ASN A 85 2.89 -12.50 18.47
CA ASN A 85 3.42 -11.28 17.88
C ASN A 85 2.41 -10.69 16.88
N LEU A 86 1.25 -10.22 17.36
CA LEU A 86 0.22 -9.59 16.53
C LEU A 86 0.75 -8.37 15.76
N ARG A 87 1.71 -7.65 16.35
CA ARG A 87 2.42 -6.54 15.69
C ARG A 87 3.29 -6.99 14.52
N ALA A 88 3.74 -8.25 14.47
CA ALA A 88 4.50 -8.77 13.34
C ALA A 88 3.61 -9.07 12.11
N VAL A 89 2.30 -9.27 12.29
CA VAL A 89 1.35 -9.50 11.19
C VAL A 89 1.09 -8.23 10.38
N LEU A 90 1.20 -7.07 11.02
CA LEU A 90 1.07 -5.76 10.36
C LEU A 90 2.39 -5.24 9.76
N ARG A 91 3.49 -5.97 9.95
CA ARG A 91 4.77 -5.60 9.33
C ARG A 91 4.82 -6.15 7.91
N PRO A 92 5.43 -5.39 6.97
CA PRO A 92 5.73 -5.93 5.65
C PRO A 92 6.60 -7.19 5.77
N HIS A 93 6.48 -8.08 4.79
CA HIS A 93 7.27 -9.31 4.74
C HIS A 93 8.77 -8.99 4.78
N PRO A 94 9.63 -9.79 5.44
CA PRO A 94 11.07 -9.53 5.52
C PRO A 94 11.76 -9.42 4.15
N ASP A 95 11.27 -10.15 3.14
CA ASP A 95 11.77 -10.05 1.76
C ASP A 95 11.16 -8.89 0.96
N TRP A 96 10.45 -7.96 1.62
CA TRP A 96 9.87 -6.80 0.96
C TRP A 96 10.96 -5.80 0.57
N GLY A 97 11.16 -5.64 -0.73
CA GLY A 97 12.12 -4.71 -1.32
C GLY A 97 12.64 -5.22 -2.67
N PRO A 98 13.47 -4.44 -3.37
CA PRO A 98 14.11 -4.89 -4.60
C PRO A 98 14.99 -6.12 -4.30
N SER A 99 14.95 -7.13 -5.16
CA SER A 99 15.63 -8.43 -4.95
C SER A 99 17.16 -8.33 -5.00
N ASP A 100 17.67 -7.41 -5.82
CA ASP A 100 19.09 -7.16 -6.04
C ASP A 100 19.73 -6.36 -4.89
N ALA A 101 20.97 -6.69 -4.53
CA ALA A 101 21.68 -6.10 -3.41
C ALA A 101 22.06 -4.63 -3.67
N GLU A 102 22.46 -4.29 -4.90
CA GLU A 102 22.83 -2.93 -5.29
C GLU A 102 21.60 -2.03 -5.32
N THR A 103 20.52 -2.49 -5.97
CA THR A 103 19.24 -1.77 -6.01
C THR A 103 18.66 -1.55 -4.61
N ARG A 104 18.84 -2.49 -3.69
CA ARG A 104 18.42 -2.33 -2.28
C ARG A 104 19.24 -1.29 -1.53
N ARG A 105 20.53 -1.18 -1.81
CA ARG A 105 21.37 -0.10 -1.26
C ARG A 105 20.90 1.26 -1.77
N LEU A 106 20.66 1.38 -3.08
CA LEU A 106 20.12 2.61 -3.69
C LEU A 106 18.74 2.96 -3.14
N TYR A 107 17.91 1.94 -2.86
CA TYR A 107 16.62 2.11 -2.19
C TYR A 107 16.78 2.82 -0.83
N TYR A 108 17.64 2.30 0.03
CA TYR A 108 17.83 2.92 1.35
C TYR A 108 18.48 4.30 1.28
N LEU A 109 19.36 4.54 0.31
CA LEU A 109 19.96 5.85 0.09
C LEU A 109 18.90 6.90 -0.30
N HIS A 110 18.01 6.62 -1.25
CA HIS A 110 16.97 7.59 -1.62
C HIS A 110 16.02 7.88 -0.46
N ILE A 111 15.69 6.87 0.37
CA ILE A 111 14.83 7.09 1.54
C ILE A 111 15.52 8.01 2.53
N SER A 112 16.82 7.79 2.78
CA SER A 112 17.61 8.61 3.69
C SER A 112 17.74 10.06 3.20
N GLU A 113 17.96 10.24 1.90
CA GLU A 113 18.05 11.56 1.25
C GLU A 113 16.71 12.29 1.33
N ASN A 114 15.60 11.68 0.88
CA ASN A 114 14.28 12.30 0.95
C ASN A 114 13.84 12.61 2.40
N SER A 115 14.23 11.78 3.38
CA SER A 115 13.97 12.07 4.80
C SER A 115 14.78 13.27 5.30
N SER A 116 16.02 13.43 4.83
CA SER A 116 16.87 14.56 5.20
C SER A 116 16.39 15.89 4.59
N GLU A 117 15.89 15.86 3.35
CA GLU A 117 15.29 17.01 2.69
C GLU A 117 14.00 17.48 3.40
N GLU A 118 13.14 16.54 3.80
CA GLU A 118 11.93 16.86 4.58
C GLU A 118 12.25 17.47 5.94
N VAL A 119 13.28 16.98 6.63
CA VAL A 119 13.71 17.51 7.95
C VAL A 119 14.30 18.92 7.81
N ASN A 120 15.13 19.14 6.79
CA ASN A 120 15.70 20.45 6.49
C ASN A 120 14.61 21.47 6.10
N SER A 121 13.64 21.05 5.27
CA SER A 121 12.51 21.90 4.88
C SER A 121 11.58 22.25 6.06
N ASN A 122 11.49 21.40 7.09
CA ASN A 122 10.67 21.61 8.27
C ASN A 122 11.43 22.23 9.46
N GLY A 123 12.69 22.67 9.27
CA GLY A 123 13.48 23.38 10.28
C GLY A 123 13.96 22.54 11.47
N GLY A 124 14.01 21.22 11.34
CA GLY A 124 14.46 20.32 12.41
C GLY A 124 15.98 20.15 12.45
N ILE A 125 16.64 20.69 13.48
CA ILE A 125 18.06 20.39 13.75
C ILE A 125 18.11 19.10 14.58
N VAL A 126 18.53 17.98 13.98
CA VAL A 126 18.94 16.80 14.74
C VAL A 126 20.28 16.31 14.21
N ASN A 127 21.28 16.27 15.09
CA ASN A 127 22.55 15.61 14.87
C ASN A 127 22.32 14.11 14.65
N LEU A 128 22.41 13.67 13.40
CA LEU A 128 22.65 12.26 13.11
C LEU A 128 24.16 12.06 13.16
N GLY A 129 24.63 11.57 14.30
CA GLY A 129 25.91 10.87 14.37
C GLY A 129 25.84 9.73 13.37
N MET A 130 26.44 9.94 12.21
CA MET A 130 26.64 8.91 11.21
C MET A 130 27.80 8.07 11.72
N ASP A 131 27.48 6.99 12.41
CA ASP A 131 28.47 5.93 12.61
C ASP A 131 28.79 5.39 11.20
N PRO A 132 30.04 5.51 10.73
CA PRO A 132 30.39 5.01 9.41
C PRO A 132 30.14 3.51 9.42
N ILE A 133 29.40 3.06 8.40
CA ILE A 133 29.27 1.64 8.07
C ILE A 133 30.71 1.16 7.86
N THR A 134 31.23 0.47 8.87
CA THR A 134 32.49 -0.24 8.80
C THR A 134 32.28 -1.38 7.84
N ASP A 135 33.00 -1.32 6.71
CA ASP A 135 33.28 -2.48 5.87
C ASP A 135 34.05 -3.48 6.73
N ASP A 136 33.34 -4.38 7.42
CA ASP A 136 33.91 -5.61 7.92
C ASP A 136 34.10 -6.57 6.74
N ALA A 137 35.17 -6.27 5.99
CA ALA A 137 35.89 -7.26 5.22
C ALA A 137 36.64 -8.20 6.19
N ARG A 138 36.07 -9.37 6.46
CA ARG A 138 36.83 -10.61 6.70
C ARG A 138 36.00 -11.86 6.46
#